data_AF-A0A951X4N6-F1
#
_entry.id   AF-A0A951X4N6-F1
#
_cell.length_a   1.000
_cell.length_b   1.000
_cell.length_c   1.000
_cell.angle_alpha   90.00
_cell.angle_beta   90.00
_cell.angle_gamma   90.00
#
_symmetry.space_group_name_H-M   'P 1'
#
loop_
_entity.id
_entity.type
_entity.pdbx_description
1 polymer ?
#
loop_
_entity_poly.entity_id
_entity_poly.type
_entity_poly.pdbx_seq_one_letter_code
_entity_poly.pdbx_strand_id
1 'polypeptide(L)'
;VEYERAARFAGETKYPFRKMLLLANNAITSFSHVPLQLATYTGFILAGISALGIVVTIVLRLWGQDALSGQATTLVSVLFLGGIQLIFLGIIGEYLGRIYDEVKNRPLYIIADAYGFEAPPESTPARRLRPDAAEQAAESP
;
A
#
# COMPACT_ATOMS: atom_id res chain seq x y z
N VAL A 1 37.79 -14.41 -1.33
CA VAL A 1 38.47 -13.73 -0.20
C VAL A 1 37.56 -12.60 0.25
N GLU A 2 37.12 -12.64 1.51
CA GLU A 2 36.23 -11.63 2.08
C GLU A 2 37.04 -10.37 2.41
N TYR A 3 36.49 -9.19 2.09
CA TYR A 3 37.16 -7.92 2.31
C TYR A 3 36.73 -7.33 3.64
N GLU A 4 37.61 -7.37 4.63
CA GLU A 4 37.41 -6.66 5.89
C GLU A 4 37.74 -5.18 5.74
N ARG A 5 36.76 -4.33 6.05
CA ARG A 5 36.89 -2.89 5.97
C ARG A 5 37.09 -2.31 7.37
N ALA A 6 38.09 -1.44 7.53
CA ALA A 6 38.30 -0.73 8.79
C ALA A 6 37.05 0.08 9.20
N ALA A 7 36.77 0.12 10.51
CA ALA A 7 35.66 0.88 11.05
C ALA A 7 35.77 2.37 10.68
N ARG A 8 34.63 3.01 10.36
CA ARG A 8 34.61 4.42 9.95
C ARG A 8 35.04 5.31 11.12
N PHE A 9 35.98 6.22 10.88
CA PHE A 9 36.48 7.18 11.87
C PHE A 9 35.44 8.29 12.18
N ALA A 10 34.56 8.61 11.24
CA ALA A 10 33.52 9.62 11.41
C ALA A 10 32.30 9.34 10.50
N GLY A 11 31.17 9.96 10.84
CA GLY A 11 29.91 9.92 10.09
C GLY A 11 28.91 8.90 10.65
N GLU A 12 27.62 9.22 10.52
CA GLU A 12 26.55 8.31 10.91
C GLU A 12 26.24 7.30 9.81
N THR A 13 25.71 6.14 10.21
CA THR A 13 25.22 5.17 9.23
C THR A 13 24.10 5.78 8.39
N LYS A 14 24.21 5.66 7.06
CA LYS A 14 23.11 6.06 6.15
C LYS A 14 21.85 5.21 6.36
N TYR A 15 22.01 4.02 6.93
CA TYR A 15 20.97 3.05 7.27
C TYR A 15 20.94 2.77 8.77
N PRO A 16 20.32 3.64 9.58
CA PRO A 16 19.99 3.32 10.96
C PRO A 16 18.86 2.28 11.00
N PHE A 17 18.70 1.61 12.14
CA PHE A 17 17.72 0.54 12.35
C PHE A 17 16.30 0.89 11.87
N ARG A 18 15.83 2.12 12.13
CA ARG A 18 14.50 2.60 11.66
C ARG A 18 14.37 2.56 10.13
N LYS A 19 15.41 2.92 9.38
CA LYS A 19 15.39 2.85 7.90
C LYS A 19 15.42 1.41 7.41
N MET A 20 16.10 0.51 8.13
CA MET A 20 16.10 -0.92 7.81
C MET A 20 14.71 -1.54 8.01
N LEU A 21 14.00 -1.19 9.10
CA LEU A 21 12.62 -1.63 9.33
C LEU A 21 11.65 -1.12 8.25
N LEU A 22 11.77 0.16 7.87
CA LEU A 22 10.96 0.72 6.79
C LEU A 22 11.22 0.01 5.46
N LEU A 23 12.49 -0.28 5.15
CA LEU A 23 12.86 -1.03 3.94
C LEU A 23 12.26 -2.45 3.95
N ALA A 24 12.33 -3.14 5.10
CA ALA A 24 11.76 -4.48 5.25
C ALA A 24 10.24 -4.49 5.08
N ASN A 25 9.54 -3.54 5.74
CA ASN A 25 8.09 -3.40 5.59
C ASN A 25 7.70 -3.12 4.14
N ASN A 26 8.40 -2.20 3.47
CA ASN A 26 8.18 -1.90 2.05
C ASN A 26 8.42 -3.12 1.16
N ALA A 27 9.43 -3.94 1.45
CA ALA A 27 9.68 -5.16 0.70
C ALA A 27 8.56 -6.20 0.89
N ILE A 28 8.09 -6.38 2.12
CA ILE A 28 6.97 -7.31 2.41
C ILE A 28 5.71 -6.88 1.66
N THR A 29 5.32 -5.60 1.72
CA THR A 29 4.09 -5.13 1.06
C THR A 29 4.22 -5.03 -0.45
N SER A 30 5.42 -4.79 -0.99
CA SER A 30 5.65 -4.70 -2.44
C SER A 30 5.76 -6.05 -3.14
N PHE A 31 6.29 -7.07 -2.46
CA PHE A 31 6.55 -8.39 -3.06
C PHE A 31 5.63 -9.49 -2.53
N SER A 32 4.67 -9.17 -1.66
CA SER A 32 3.78 -10.16 -1.06
C SER A 32 2.36 -9.66 -0.84
N HIS A 33 1.40 -10.59 -0.94
CA HIS A 33 -0.01 -10.38 -0.59
C HIS A 33 -0.33 -10.82 0.84
N VAL A 34 0.67 -11.24 1.62
CA VAL A 34 0.50 -11.75 2.99
C VAL A 34 -0.25 -10.76 3.92
N PRO A 35 0.09 -9.45 3.96
CA PRO A 35 -0.64 -8.50 4.79
C PRO A 35 -2.14 -8.41 4.45
N LEU A 36 -2.45 -8.43 3.16
CA LEU A 36 -3.83 -8.41 2.66
C LEU A 36 -4.58 -9.69 3.04
N GLN A 37 -3.95 -10.85 2.85
CA GLN A 37 -4.55 -12.15 3.21
C GLN A 37 -4.77 -12.28 4.72
N LEU A 38 -3.85 -11.78 5.55
CA LEU A 38 -4.00 -11.78 7.00
C LEU A 38 -5.22 -10.97 7.45
N ALA A 39 -5.43 -9.79 6.85
CA ALA A 39 -6.62 -8.98 7.09
C ALA A 39 -7.90 -9.74 6.71
N THR A 40 -7.91 -10.41 5.55
CA THR A 40 -9.05 -11.23 5.11
C THR A 40 -9.37 -12.37 6.06
N TYR A 41 -8.37 -13.17 6.47
CA TYR A 41 -8.61 -14.29 7.38
C TYR A 41 -9.07 -13.83 8.76
N THR A 42 -8.46 -12.76 9.28
CA THR A 42 -8.88 -12.17 10.55
C THR A 42 -10.34 -11.69 10.48
N GLY A 43 -10.72 -11.04 9.38
CA GLY A 43 -12.10 -10.62 9.12
C GLY A 43 -13.08 -11.80 9.11
N PHE A 44 -12.74 -12.91 8.43
CA PHE A 44 -13.59 -14.11 8.42
C PHE A 44 -13.74 -14.75 9.80
N ILE A 45 -12.65 -14.82 10.59
CA ILE A 45 -12.70 -15.35 11.96
C ILE A 45 -13.61 -14.49 12.83
N LEU A 46 -13.45 -13.16 12.79
CA LEU A 46 -14.28 -12.23 13.55
C LEU A 46 -15.75 -12.33 13.12
N ALA A 47 -16.02 -12.41 11.82
CA ALA A 47 -17.38 -12.58 11.30
C ALA A 47 -18.02 -13.90 11.79
N GLY A 48 -17.26 -15.00 11.82
CA GLY A 48 -17.71 -16.28 12.37
C GLY A 48 -18.04 -16.21 13.86
N ILE A 49 -17.18 -15.55 14.66
CA ILE A 49 -17.43 -15.32 16.09
C ILE A 49 -18.68 -14.46 16.29
N SER A 50 -18.83 -13.38 15.52
CA SER A 50 -20.02 -12.52 15.60
C SER A 50 -21.30 -13.25 15.20
N ALA A 51 -21.28 -14.09 14.16
CA ALA A 51 -22.43 -14.89 13.75
C ALA A 51 -22.88 -15.86 14.86
N LEU A 52 -21.93 -16.57 15.48
CA LEU A 52 -22.21 -17.42 16.65
C LEU A 52 -22.78 -16.60 17.82
N GLY A 53 -22.18 -15.45 18.12
CA GLY A 53 -22.66 -14.54 19.16
C GLY A 53 -24.09 -14.06 18.94
N ILE A 54 -24.47 -13.76 17.70
CA ILE A 54 -25.85 -13.37 17.34
C ILE A 54 -26.81 -14.53 17.61
N VAL A 55 -26.49 -15.75 17.19
CA VAL A 55 -27.34 -16.94 17.42
C VAL A 55 -27.54 -17.17 18.92
N VAL A 56 -26.46 -17.15 19.70
CA VAL A 56 -26.52 -17.30 21.17
C VAL A 56 -27.38 -16.21 21.80
N THR A 57 -27.21 -14.96 21.36
CA THR A 57 -27.98 -13.82 21.88
C THR A 57 -29.47 -13.96 21.61
N ILE A 58 -29.86 -14.37 20.40
CA ILE A 58 -31.27 -14.59 20.04
C ILE A 58 -31.86 -15.68 20.91
N VAL A 59 -31.15 -16.79 21.08
CA VAL A 59 -31.59 -17.94 21.88
C VAL A 59 -31.79 -17.56 23.35
N LEU A 60 -30.83 -16.83 23.96
CA LEU A 60 -30.96 -16.33 25.33
C LEU A 60 -32.14 -15.36 25.49
N ARG A 61 -32.37 -14.51 24.48
CA ARG A 61 -33.51 -13.57 24.47
C ARG A 61 -34.84 -14.30 24.43
N LEU A 62 -34.97 -15.38 23.65
CA LEU A 62 -36.19 -16.19 23.58
C LEU A 62 -36.50 -16.92 24.90
N TRP A 63 -35.48 -17.26 25.70
CA TRP A 63 -35.63 -17.80 27.06
C TRP A 63 -35.83 -16.73 28.15
N GLY A 64 -36.04 -15.47 27.77
CA GLY A 64 -36.38 -14.39 28.70
C GLY A 64 -35.20 -13.88 29.54
N GLN A 65 -33.95 -14.18 29.16
CA GLN A 65 -32.78 -13.63 29.84
C GLN A 65 -32.35 -12.29 29.23
N ASP A 66 -32.41 -11.23 30.04
CA ASP A 66 -31.90 -9.89 29.71
C ASP A 66 -30.38 -9.80 29.96
N ALA A 67 -29.60 -10.72 29.38
CA ALA A 67 -28.18 -10.90 29.70
C ALA A 67 -27.24 -9.82 29.13
N LEU A 68 -27.72 -8.88 28.29
CA LEU A 68 -26.88 -7.93 27.54
C LEU A 68 -27.16 -6.45 27.86
N SER A 69 -27.34 -6.11 29.13
CA SER A 69 -27.55 -4.74 29.62
C SER A 69 -26.25 -3.93 29.81
N GLY A 70 -25.22 -4.18 28.99
CA GLY A 70 -23.90 -3.56 29.14
C GLY A 70 -23.60 -2.48 28.12
N GLN A 71 -24.05 -1.23 28.33
CA GLN A 71 -23.72 -0.10 27.44
C GLN A 71 -22.21 0.11 27.30
N ALA A 72 -21.45 -0.07 28.40
CA ALA A 72 -20.00 0.05 28.39
C ALA A 72 -19.32 -1.05 27.55
N THR A 73 -19.74 -2.31 27.68
CA THR A 73 -19.18 -3.44 26.94
C THR A 73 -19.46 -3.31 25.44
N THR A 74 -20.66 -2.84 25.07
CA THR A 74 -21.01 -2.55 23.68
C THR A 74 -20.14 -1.44 23.10
N LEU A 75 -19.96 -0.33 23.83
CA LEU A 75 -19.13 0.79 23.38
C LEU A 75 -17.67 0.36 23.16
N VAL A 76 -17.08 -0.36 24.13
CA VAL A 76 -15.71 -0.88 24.02
C VAL A 76 -15.58 -1.84 22.83
N SER A 77 -16.55 -2.72 22.63
CA SER A 77 -16.55 -3.65 21.50
C SER A 77 -16.61 -2.92 20.17
N VAL A 78 -17.50 -1.93 20.02
CA VAL A 78 -17.63 -1.13 18.79
C VAL A 78 -16.34 -0.35 18.51
N LEU A 79 -15.75 0.30 19.52
CA LEU A 79 -14.48 1.01 19.36
C LEU A 79 -13.33 0.08 18.97
N PHE A 80 -13.25 -1.09 19.59
CA PHE A 80 -12.23 -2.08 19.28
C PHE A 80 -12.37 -2.63 17.85
N LEU A 81 -13.58 -3.04 17.45
CA LEU A 81 -13.86 -3.46 16.08
C LEU A 81 -13.61 -2.32 15.08
N GLY A 82 -13.99 -1.08 15.41
CA GLY A 82 -13.72 0.10 14.59
C GLY A 82 -12.22 0.36 14.40
N GLY A 83 -11.42 0.19 15.45
CA GLY A 83 -9.95 0.26 15.36
C GLY A 83 -9.38 -0.79 14.41
N ILE A 84 -9.85 -2.04 14.49
CA ILE A 84 -9.44 -3.11 13.56
C ILE A 84 -9.84 -2.77 12.12
N GLN A 85 -11.04 -2.24 11.90
CA GLN A 85 -11.50 -1.82 10.57
C GLN A 85 -10.62 -0.71 9.98
N LEU A 86 -10.20 0.28 10.79
CA LEU A 86 -9.28 1.33 10.35
C LEU A 86 -7.91 0.76 9.96
N ILE A 87 -7.40 -0.26 10.67
CA ILE A 87 -6.17 -0.96 10.28
C ILE A 87 -6.34 -1.63 8.91
N PHE A 88 -7.44 -2.37 8.70
CA PHE A 88 -7.70 -3.01 7.41
C PHE A 88 -7.85 -2.00 6.28
N LEU A 89 -8.51 -0.86 6.54
CA LEU A 89 -8.61 0.23 5.57
C LEU A 89 -7.23 0.82 5.24
N GLY A 90 -6.35 0.96 6.22
CA GLY A 90 -4.96 1.37 6.01
C GLY A 90 -4.19 0.42 5.10
N ILE A 91 -4.31 -0.90 5.34
CA ILE A 91 -3.71 -1.93 4.48
C ILE A 91 -4.25 -1.79 3.05
N ILE A 92 -5.57 -1.74 2.87
CA ILE A 92 -6.19 -1.59 1.54
C ILE A 92 -5.70 -0.30 0.85
N GLY A 93 -5.59 0.80 1.59
CA GLY A 93 -5.10 2.08 1.06
C GLY A 93 -3.66 2.00 0.54
N GLU A 94 -2.78 1.27 1.21
CA GLU A 94 -1.40 1.05 0.74
C GLU A 94 -1.37 0.27 -0.58
N TYR A 95 -2.15 -0.81 -0.70
CA TYR A 95 -2.23 -1.58 -1.95
C TYR A 95 -2.90 -0.77 -3.07
N LEU A 96 -3.96 -0.02 -2.77
CA LEU A 96 -4.65 0.81 -3.75
C LEU A 96 -3.74 1.93 -4.28
N GLY A 97 -2.92 2.53 -3.41
CA GLY A 97 -1.91 3.51 -3.82
C GLY A 97 -0.90 2.94 -4.82
N ARG A 98 -0.39 1.72 -4.56
CA ARG A 98 0.53 1.04 -5.49
C ARG A 98 -0.13 0.71 -6.82
N ILE A 99 -1.36 0.22 -6.80
CA ILE A 99 -2.14 -0.04 -8.03
C ILE A 99 -2.32 1.25 -8.82
N TYR A 100 -2.65 2.35 -8.15
CA TYR A 100 -2.81 3.65 -8.79
C TYR A 100 -1.51 4.15 -9.44
N ASP A 101 -0.37 3.99 -8.77
CA ASP A 101 0.93 4.35 -9.31
C ASP A 101 1.33 3.49 -10.52
N GLU A 102 1.00 2.19 -10.50
CA GLU A 102 1.21 1.27 -11.64
C GLU A 102 0.33 1.65 -12.84
N VAL A 103 -0.96 1.89 -12.61
CA VAL A 103 -1.93 2.23 -13.66
C VAL A 103 -1.64 3.61 -14.28
N LYS A 104 -0.99 4.51 -13.52
CA LYS A 104 -0.61 5.85 -13.98
C LYS A 104 0.33 5.85 -15.18
N ASN A 105 1.06 4.75 -15.44
CA ASN A 105 1.99 4.63 -16.58
C ASN A 105 2.92 5.85 -16.73
N ARG A 106 3.39 6.43 -15.61
CA ARG A 106 4.30 7.57 -15.68
C ARG A 106 5.70 7.06 -16.02
N PRO A 107 6.33 7.57 -17.10
CA PRO A 107 7.70 7.19 -17.41
C PRO A 107 8.62 7.62 -16.25
N LEU A 108 9.53 6.74 -15.84
CA LEU A 108 10.43 6.95 -14.71
C LEU A 108 11.33 8.18 -14.92
N TYR A 109 11.69 8.45 -16.17
CA TYR A 109 12.46 9.61 -16.58
C TYR A 109 12.13 9.97 -18.02
N ILE A 110 12.40 11.22 -18.39
CA ILE A 110 12.31 11.73 -19.76
C ILE A 110 13.73 12.09 -20.18
N ILE A 111 14.18 11.56 -21.32
CA ILE A 111 15.48 11.87 -21.89
C ILE A 111 15.33 13.17 -22.70
N ALA A 112 16.16 14.17 -22.39
CA ALA A 112 16.23 15.39 -23.20
C ALA A 112 17.15 15.17 -24.42
N ASP A 113 18.39 14.76 -24.18
CA ASP A 113 19.39 14.48 -25.22
C ASP A 113 20.16 13.19 -24.91
N ALA A 114 20.54 12.45 -25.95
CA ALA A 114 21.41 11.28 -25.84
C ALA A 114 22.52 11.36 -26.90
N TYR A 115 23.79 11.21 -26.49
CA TYR A 115 24.96 11.26 -27.36
C TYR A 115 25.69 9.92 -27.36
N GLY A 116 26.01 9.37 -28.53
CA GLY A 116 26.77 8.12 -28.66
C GLY A 116 25.97 6.85 -28.35
N PHE A 117 24.65 6.95 -28.20
CA PHE A 117 23.74 5.81 -28.07
C PHE A 117 22.90 5.67 -29.33
N GLU A 118 22.66 4.43 -29.76
CA GLU A 118 21.69 4.15 -30.82
C GLU A 118 20.29 4.41 -30.26
N ALA A 119 19.41 5.04 -31.06
CA ALA A 119 18.06 5.36 -30.62
C ALA A 119 17.36 4.08 -30.13
N PRO A 120 16.71 4.08 -28.95
CA PRO A 120 15.98 2.92 -28.48
C PRO A 120 14.98 2.46 -29.55
N PRO A 121 14.81 1.16 -29.81
CA PRO A 121 13.80 0.68 -30.75
C PRO A 121 12.44 1.28 -30.38
N GLU A 122 11.74 1.87 -31.35
CA GLU A 122 10.42 2.48 -31.17
C GLU A 122 9.41 1.43 -30.67
N SER A 123 9.36 1.20 -29.36
CA SER A 123 8.27 0.52 -28.69
C SER A 123 7.84 1.39 -27.53
N THR A 124 7.07 2.45 -27.83
CA THR A 124 6.02 3.06 -26.99
C THR A 124 5.70 4.45 -27.57
N PRO A 125 4.42 4.76 -27.89
CA PRO A 125 4.06 5.97 -28.59
C PRO A 125 4.37 7.20 -27.73
N ALA A 126 5.37 7.96 -28.14
CA ALA A 126 5.57 9.33 -27.72
C ALA A 126 4.37 10.17 -28.20
N ARG A 127 3.27 10.09 -27.45
CA ARG A 127 2.07 10.88 -27.72
C ARG A 127 2.42 12.35 -27.49
N ARG A 128 2.68 13.04 -28.60
CA ARG A 128 2.53 14.47 -28.83
C ARG A 128 3.36 15.36 -27.92
N LEU A 129 4.62 15.56 -28.28
CA LEU A 129 5.26 16.86 -28.16
C LEU A 129 6.05 17.08 -29.46
N ARG A 130 5.35 17.28 -30.59
CA ARG A 130 5.95 17.93 -31.76
C ARG A 130 5.93 19.44 -31.46
N PRO A 131 7.08 20.11 -31.32
CA PRO A 131 7.18 21.57 -31.31
C PRO A 131 6.96 22.16 -32.72
N ASP A 132 6.73 21.32 -33.73
CA ASP A 132 6.69 21.67 -35.15
C ASP A 132 5.56 22.67 -35.53
N ALA A 133 4.59 22.91 -34.65
CA ALA A 133 3.55 23.93 -34.89
C ALA A 133 4.07 25.37 -34.74
N ALA A 134 5.17 25.59 -33.99
CA ALA A 134 5.75 26.92 -33.82
C ALA A 134 6.69 27.30 -34.96
N GLU A 135 7.29 26.31 -35.64
CA GLU A 135 8.29 26.58 -36.70
C GLU A 135 7.65 26.65 -38.10
N GLN A 136 6.55 25.94 -38.35
CA GLN A 136 5.86 26.00 -39.66
C GLN A 136 4.96 27.24 -39.85
N ALA A 137 4.60 27.94 -38.77
CA ALA A 137 3.84 29.19 -38.85
C ALA A 137 4.72 30.42 -39.19
N ALA A 138 6.06 30.29 -39.09
CA ALA A 138 7.01 31.38 -39.35
C ALA A 138 7.49 31.45 -40.81
N GLU A 139 7.16 30.46 -41.65
CA GLU A 139 7.72 30.33 -43.01
C GLU A 139 6.67 30.10 -44.12
N SER A 140 5.40 30.44 -43.87
CA SER A 140 4.40 30.53 -44.93
C SER A 140 4.34 31.96 -45.49
N PRO A 141 4.30 32.12 -46.83
CA PRO A 141 4.84 33.27 -47.59
C PRO A 141 4.14 34.62 -47.41
#